data_AF-A0A2W4MLX6-F1
#
_entry.id   AF-A0A2W4MLX6-F1
#
_cell.length_a   1.000
_cell.length_b   1.000
_cell.length_c   1.000
_cell.angle_alpha   90.00
_cell.angle_beta   90.00
_cell.angle_gamma   90.00
#
_symmetry.space_group_name_H-M   'P 1'
#
loop_
_entity.id
_entity.type
_entity.pdbx_description
1 polymer ?
#
loop_
_entity_poly.entity_id
_entity_poly.type
_entity_poly.pdbx_seq_one_letter_code
_entity_poly.pdbx_strand_id
1 'polypeptide(L)' 'MAKRPQVFGMVLAGGEGKRLMPLTRDRAKPAVPFGGHYRLVDFALSNL' A
#
# COMPACT_ATOMS: atom_id res chain seq x y z
N MET A 1 25.08 -1.60 -22.37
CA MET A 1 23.80 -1.80 -21.66
C MET A 1 22.89 -0.61 -21.94
N ALA A 2 21.62 -0.84 -22.31
CA ALA A 2 20.67 0.25 -22.50
C ALA A 2 20.31 0.92 -21.15
N LYS A 3 20.18 2.25 -21.13
CA LYS A 3 19.82 3.01 -19.93
C LYS A 3 18.37 2.69 -19.55
N ARG A 4 18.11 2.31 -18.29
CA ARG A 4 16.74 2.13 -17.80
C ARG A 4 16.00 3.48 -17.85
N PRO A 5 14.74 3.51 -18.30
CA PRO A 5 13.93 4.73 -18.26
C PRO A 5 13.74 5.19 -16.81
N GLN A 6 13.82 6.50 -16.57
CA GLN A 6 13.51 7.09 -15.27
C GLN A 6 12.00 7.33 -15.20
N VAL A 7 11.32 6.59 -14.31
CA VAL A 7 9.87 6.64 -14.14
C VAL A 7 9.56 7.08 -12.72
N PHE A 8 8.63 8.02 -12.56
CA PHE A 8 8.10 8.43 -11.27
C PHE A 8 6.86 7.60 -10.94
N GLY A 9 6.89 6.90 -9.80
CA GLY A 9 5.75 6.18 -9.25
C GLY A 9 5.11 6.94 -8.09
N MET A 10 3.79 6.96 -8.03
CA MET A 10 3.03 7.54 -6.91
C MET A 10 1.94 6.57 -6.46
N VAL A 11 1.91 6.23 -5.17
CA VAL A 11 0.89 5.36 -4.56
C VAL A 11 -0.15 6.20 -3.84
N LEU A 12 -1.41 6.11 -4.27
CA LEU A 12 -2.53 6.78 -3.61
C LEU A 12 -3.05 5.94 -2.42
N ALA A 13 -2.43 6.11 -1.25
CA ALA A 13 -2.69 5.31 -0.06
C ALA A 13 -3.74 5.88 0.93
N GLY A 14 -4.70 6.68 0.45
CA GLY A 14 -5.70 7.37 1.28
C GLY A 14 -6.99 6.60 1.59
N GLY A 15 -7.08 5.31 1.23
CA GLY A 15 -8.34 4.55 1.35
C GLY A 15 -8.78 4.36 2.80
N GLU A 16 -9.97 4.85 3.17
CA GLU A 16 -10.52 4.73 4.53
C GLU A 16 -10.88 3.28 4.91
N GLY A 17 -11.40 2.50 3.95
CA GLY A 17 -11.70 1.08 4.19
C GLY A 17 -12.86 0.81 5.14
N LYS A 18 -13.95 1.59 5.09
CA LYS A 18 -15.16 1.45 5.95
C LYS A 18 -15.67 0.01 6.12
N ARG A 19 -15.56 -0.82 5.08
CA ARG A 19 -16.00 -2.23 5.09
C ARG A 19 -15.10 -3.17 5.92
N LEU A 20 -13.92 -2.71 6.34
CA LEU A 20 -12.96 -3.47 7.14
C LEU A 20 -13.02 -3.07 8.63
N MET A 21 -13.98 -2.25 9.03
CA MET A 21 -14.18 -1.97 10.46
C MET A 21 -14.32 -3.28 11.26
N PRO A 22 -13.69 -3.39 12.44
CA PRO A 22 -12.99 -2.32 13.18
C PRO A 22 -11.50 -2.14 12.81
N LEU A 23 -10.96 -2.89 11.85
CA LEU A 23 -9.52 -2.92 11.55
C LEU A 23 -8.96 -1.58 11.04
N THR A 24 -9.82 -0.71 10.50
CA THR A 24 -9.49 0.63 9.99
C THR A 24 -9.95 1.76 10.89
N ARG A 25 -10.33 1.49 12.15
CA ARG A 25 -10.75 2.55 13.10
C ARG A 25 -9.67 3.61 13.32
N ASP A 26 -8.44 3.14 13.55
CA ASP A 26 -7.31 3.99 13.94
C ASP A 26 -6.23 4.04 12.84
N ARG A 27 -6.51 3.49 11.65
CA ARG A 27 -5.56 3.40 10.53
C ARG A 27 -6.27 3.37 9.18
N ALA A 28 -5.63 3.96 8.16
CA ALA A 28 -6.10 3.82 6.79
C ALA A 28 -6.02 2.36 6.31
N LYS A 29 -6.89 1.96 5.36
CA LYS A 29 -6.90 0.63 4.74
C LYS A 29 -5.50 0.15 4.32
N PRO A 30 -4.65 0.96 3.68
CA PRO A 30 -3.35 0.46 3.22
C PRO A 30 -2.39 0.09 4.37
N ALA A 31 -2.61 0.62 5.57
CA ALA A 31 -1.83 0.29 6.76
C ALA A 31 -2.32 -0.97 7.50
N VAL A 32 -3.39 -1.61 7.03
CA VAL A 32 -3.91 -2.86 7.62
C VAL A 32 -2.89 -3.99 7.44
N PRO A 33 -2.55 -4.73 8.51
CA PRO A 33 -1.66 -5.90 8.41
C PRO A 33 -2.21 -7.00 7.49
N PHE A 34 -1.32 -7.67 6.77
CA PHE A 34 -1.65 -8.77 5.87
C PHE A 34 -0.54 -9.83 5.91
N GLY A 35 -0.91 -11.10 6.05
CA GLY A 35 0.04 -12.22 5.96
C GLY A 35 1.16 -12.21 7.01
N GLY A 36 0.87 -11.75 8.24
CA GLY A 36 1.86 -11.66 9.32
C GLY A 36 2.57 -10.31 9.35
N HIS A 37 3.72 -10.21 8.69
CA HIS A 37 4.61 -9.04 8.81
C HIS A 37 4.30 -7.88 7.85
N TYR A 38 3.50 -8.12 6.80
CA TYR A 38 3.25 -7.12 5.77
C TYR A 38 2.04 -6.25 6.07
N ARG A 39 1.92 -5.16 5.33
CA ARG A 39 0.74 -4.30 5.20
C ARG A 39 0.28 -4.30 3.75
N LEU A 40 -0.99 -3.96 3.53
CA LEU A 40 -1.55 -3.90 2.16
C LEU A 40 -0.77 -2.97 1.22
N VAL A 41 -0.21 -1.87 1.72
CA VAL A 41 0.58 -0.92 0.93
C VAL A 41 1.92 -1.50 0.43
N ASP A 42 2.48 -2.49 1.13
CA ASP A 42 3.81 -3.02 0.82
C ASP A 42 3.84 -3.67 -0.57
N PHE A 43 2.74 -4.32 -0.98
CA PHE A 43 2.62 -4.92 -2.31
C PHE A 43 2.71 -3.89 -3.44
N ALA A 44 2.09 -2.71 -3.26
CA ALA A 44 2.17 -1.65 -4.26
C ALA A 44 3.59 -1.07 -4.32
N LEU A 45 4.23 -0.87 -3.17
CA LEU A 45 5.60 -0.33 -3.10
C LEU A 45 6.65 -1.30 -3.66
N SER A 46 6.50 -2.61 -3.44
CA SER A 46 7.45 -3.61 -3.97
C SER A 46 7.37 -3.82 -5.49
N ASN A 47 6.26 -3.40 -6.12
CA ASN A 47 6.07 -3.52 -7.57
C ASN A 47 6.59 -2.29 -8.35
N LEU A 48 6.84 -1.18 -7.67
CA LEU A 48 7.42 0.05 -8.26
C LEU A 48 8.93 -0.11 -8.46
#